data_AF-A0A3B6KL00-F1
#
_entry.id   AF-A0A3B6KL00-F1
#
_cell.length_a   1.000
_cell.length_b   1.000
_cell.length_c   1.000
_cell.angle_alpha   90.00
_cell.angle_beta   90.00
_cell.angle_gamma   90.00
#
_symmetry.space_group_name_H-M   'P 1'
#
loop_
_entity.id
_entity.type
_entity.pdbx_description
1 polymer ?
#
loop_
_entity_poly.entity_id
_entity_poly.type
_entity_poly.pdbx_seq_one_letter_code
_entity_poly.pdbx_strand_id
1 'polypeptide(L)'
;MAQRQEGSAEEGEEHRLRAALRHLQAEAGVLERLVYKHRNQHRGAAYFRYLLKVRRDLKLLLSANLAEVINAVFPVITCRKPANTILVPNRQGKRKPGANHSHYKRLLGVARLLSQMAEPVMKGAVQISFLLARSFFVELCTAVLALLARLRVLTQQMLLDVVSIYNKVTDLTDKKQAVKISIDKVQAFREYYPSSNDPSTILECVWVKDKFVLHEKTKASSQKTQAEDLKSCTPDSSIQYETLGLVSEDDI
;
A
#
# COMPACT_ATOMS: atom_id res chain seq x y z
N MET A 1 -23.13 -18.91 -7.83
CA MET A 1 -23.44 -17.55 -8.35
C MET A 1 -22.68 -16.43 -7.63
N ALA A 2 -22.15 -16.60 -6.40
CA ALA A 2 -21.40 -15.57 -5.68
C ALA A 2 -20.02 -15.19 -6.30
N GLN A 3 -19.27 -16.16 -6.83
CA GLN A 3 -17.93 -15.91 -7.40
C GLN A 3 -17.88 -15.01 -8.65
N ARG A 4 -18.99 -14.83 -9.37
CA ARG A 4 -19.00 -14.02 -10.61
C ARG A 4 -19.17 -12.52 -10.33
N GLN A 5 -19.68 -12.15 -9.15
CA GLN A 5 -19.82 -10.74 -8.73
C GLN A 5 -18.52 -10.19 -8.11
N GLU A 6 -17.75 -11.03 -7.41
CA GLU A 6 -16.47 -10.62 -6.79
C GLU A 6 -15.43 -10.18 -7.83
N GLY A 7 -15.31 -10.91 -8.96
CA GLY A 7 -14.40 -10.53 -10.04
C GLY A 7 -14.73 -9.16 -10.67
N SER A 8 -16.02 -8.81 -10.78
CA SER A 8 -16.43 -7.50 -11.30
C SER A 8 -16.15 -6.37 -10.31
N ALA A 9 -16.22 -6.64 -9.01
CA ALA A 9 -15.95 -5.65 -7.98
C ALA A 9 -14.45 -5.34 -7.88
N GLU A 10 -13.60 -6.37 -7.96
CA GLU A 10 -12.13 -6.24 -7.91
C GLU A 10 -11.57 -5.48 -9.11
N GLU A 11 -12.07 -5.76 -10.32
CA GLU A 11 -11.72 -5.01 -11.54
C GLU A 11 -12.15 -3.53 -11.44
N GLY A 12 -13.29 -3.26 -10.76
CA GLY A 12 -13.76 -1.92 -10.46
C GLY A 12 -12.87 -1.15 -9.50
N GLU A 13 -12.40 -1.80 -8.42
CA GLU A 13 -11.45 -1.22 -7.46
C GLU A 13 -10.10 -0.92 -8.11
N GLU A 14 -9.62 -1.80 -8.97
CA GLU A 14 -8.38 -1.61 -9.74
C GLU A 14 -8.46 -0.38 -10.64
N HIS A 15 -9.56 -0.26 -11.39
CA HIS A 15 -9.78 0.88 -12.27
C HIS A 15 -9.90 2.19 -11.47
N ARG A 16 -10.62 2.16 -10.35
CA ARG A 16 -10.79 3.31 -9.45
C ARG A 16 -9.46 3.82 -8.90
N LEU A 17 -8.61 2.93 -8.38
CA LEU A 17 -7.31 3.32 -7.84
C LEU A 17 -6.36 3.83 -8.93
N ARG A 18 -6.37 3.23 -10.13
CA ARG A 18 -5.60 3.73 -11.28
C ARG A 18 -6.08 5.11 -11.73
N ALA A 19 -7.38 5.34 -11.79
CA ALA A 19 -7.95 6.64 -12.11
C ALA A 19 -7.52 7.68 -11.08
N ALA A 20 -7.63 7.36 -9.79
CA ALA A 20 -7.20 8.23 -8.70
C ALA A 20 -5.70 8.59 -8.81
N LEU A 21 -4.84 7.62 -9.13
CA LEU A 21 -3.41 7.88 -9.36
C LEU A 21 -3.15 8.85 -10.53
N ARG A 22 -3.89 8.71 -11.64
CA ARG A 22 -3.78 9.65 -12.78
C ARG A 22 -4.21 11.06 -12.41
N HIS A 23 -5.33 11.19 -11.69
CA HIS A 23 -5.79 12.48 -11.18
C HIS A 23 -4.75 13.10 -10.23
N LEU A 24 -4.11 12.29 -9.39
CA LEU A 24 -3.11 12.76 -8.44
C LEU A 24 -1.87 13.31 -9.15
N GLN A 25 -1.43 12.61 -10.20
CA GLN A 25 -0.33 13.07 -11.05
C GLN A 25 -0.65 14.40 -11.75
N ALA A 26 -1.88 14.55 -12.25
CA ALA A 26 -2.34 15.79 -12.87
C ALA A 26 -2.32 16.96 -11.87
N GLU A 27 -2.93 16.79 -10.69
CA GLU A 27 -2.96 17.83 -9.65
C GLU A 27 -1.56 18.14 -9.10
N ALA A 28 -0.68 17.14 -8.97
CA ALA A 28 0.72 17.36 -8.60
C ALA A 28 1.47 18.20 -9.64
N GLY A 29 1.20 17.98 -10.93
CA GLY A 29 1.73 18.80 -12.02
C GLY A 29 1.22 20.24 -11.99
N VAL A 30 -0.07 20.44 -11.68
CA VAL A 30 -0.64 21.79 -11.47
C VAL A 30 0.02 22.48 -10.29
N LEU A 31 0.18 21.79 -9.15
CA LEU A 31 0.84 22.34 -7.97
C LEU A 31 2.29 22.74 -8.27
N GLU A 32 3.05 21.93 -8.99
CA GLU A 32 4.43 22.27 -9.37
C GLU A 32 4.51 23.55 -10.20
N ARG A 33 3.65 23.69 -11.21
CA ARG A 33 3.60 24.90 -12.04
C ARG A 33 3.21 26.13 -11.21
N LEU A 34 2.24 25.99 -10.31
CA LEU A 34 1.81 27.07 -9.43
C LEU A 34 2.93 27.49 -8.47
N VAL A 35 3.56 26.53 -7.80
CA VAL A 35 4.69 26.78 -6.89
C VAL A 35 5.86 27.42 -7.63
N TYR A 36 6.17 26.95 -8.84
CA TYR A 36 7.23 27.53 -9.66
C TYR A 36 6.95 29.00 -10.01
N LYS A 37 5.75 29.30 -10.52
CA LYS A 37 5.34 30.66 -10.91
C LYS A 37 5.39 31.65 -9.74
N HIS A 38 4.98 31.22 -8.55
CA HIS A 38 4.81 32.09 -7.38
C HIS A 38 5.98 32.05 -6.38
N ARG A 39 7.06 31.33 -6.69
CA ARG A 39 8.18 31.07 -5.76
C ARG A 39 8.88 32.33 -5.28
N ASN A 40 9.21 33.23 -6.20
CA ASN A 40 10.04 34.39 -5.87
C ASN A 40 9.22 35.50 -5.18
N GLN A 41 7.93 35.60 -5.50
CA GLN A 41 7.01 36.60 -4.92
C GLN A 41 6.62 36.27 -3.47
N HIS A 42 6.51 34.99 -3.12
CA HIS A 42 5.95 34.56 -1.84
C HIS A 42 6.88 33.70 -1.00
N ARG A 43 8.20 33.79 -1.23
CA ARG A 43 9.23 32.96 -0.58
C ARG A 43 9.13 32.98 0.96
N GLY A 44 8.81 34.13 1.56
CA GLY A 44 8.69 34.29 3.02
C GLY A 44 7.31 33.95 3.60
N ALA A 45 6.29 33.78 2.77
CA ALA A 45 4.90 33.67 3.21
C ALA A 45 4.62 32.34 3.94
N ALA A 46 3.84 32.41 5.02
CA ALA A 46 3.50 31.23 5.83
C ALA A 46 2.74 30.16 5.02
N TYR A 47 1.76 30.58 4.21
CA TYR A 47 1.00 29.68 3.34
C TYR A 47 1.92 28.92 2.35
N PHE A 48 2.96 29.58 1.84
CA PHE A 48 3.85 29.02 0.83
C PHE A 48 4.72 27.89 1.41
N ARG A 49 5.03 27.95 2.71
CA ARG A 49 5.72 26.85 3.41
C ARG A 49 4.87 25.58 3.45
N TYR A 50 3.55 25.71 3.66
CA TYR A 50 2.63 24.58 3.62
C TYR A 50 2.48 24.02 2.21
N LEU A 51 2.37 24.87 1.17
CA LEU A 51 2.37 24.42 -0.22
C LEU A 51 3.64 23.65 -0.59
N LEU A 52 4.80 24.12 -0.14
CA LEU A 52 6.07 23.41 -0.34
C LEU A 52 6.12 22.08 0.41
N LYS A 53 5.44 21.96 1.55
CA LYS A 53 5.30 20.69 2.28
C LYS A 53 4.39 19.72 1.52
N VAL A 54 3.20 20.14 1.11
CA VAL A 54 2.27 19.34 0.29
C VAL A 54 2.95 18.84 -0.99
N ARG A 55 3.74 19.70 -1.64
CA ARG A 55 4.54 19.34 -2.81
C ARG A 55 5.58 18.25 -2.53
N ARG A 56 6.28 18.33 -1.39
CA ARG A 56 7.25 17.29 -0.98
C ARG A 56 6.56 15.96 -0.73
N ASP A 57 5.42 15.99 -0.03
CA ASP A 57 4.66 14.78 0.28
C ASP A 57 4.11 14.12 -1.00
N LEU A 58 3.61 14.92 -1.95
CA LEU A 58 3.20 14.43 -3.28
C LEU A 58 4.36 13.80 -4.06
N LYS A 59 5.55 14.42 -4.04
CA LYS A 59 6.74 13.81 -4.67
C LYS A 59 7.11 12.48 -4.04
N LEU A 60 7.06 12.41 -2.71
CA LEU A 60 7.35 11.17 -1.99
C LEU A 60 6.34 10.08 -2.37
N LEU A 61 5.05 10.42 -2.43
CA LEU A 61 3.98 9.52 -2.83
C LEU A 61 4.14 9.00 -4.28
N LEU A 62 4.47 9.89 -5.21
CA LEU A 62 4.73 9.51 -6.60
C LEU A 62 6.00 8.67 -6.74
N SER A 63 7.03 8.94 -5.92
CA SER A 63 8.27 8.16 -5.91
C SER A 63 8.07 6.74 -5.37
N ALA A 64 7.03 6.50 -4.56
CA ALA A 64 6.65 5.16 -4.11
C ALA A 64 6.10 4.28 -5.25
N ASN A 65 5.91 4.85 -6.45
CA ASN A 65 5.49 4.21 -7.69
C ASN A 65 4.34 3.21 -7.51
N LEU A 66 3.19 3.73 -7.07
CA LEU A 66 1.98 2.94 -6.80
C LEU A 66 1.52 2.14 -8.03
N ALA A 67 1.82 2.57 -9.25
CA ALA A 67 1.48 1.82 -10.47
C ALA A 67 2.12 0.42 -10.51
N GLU A 68 3.39 0.30 -10.12
CA GLU A 68 4.05 -1.01 -9.99
C GLU A 68 3.41 -1.87 -8.90
N VAL A 69 3.04 -1.26 -7.77
CA VAL A 69 2.39 -1.96 -6.65
C VAL A 69 1.02 -2.49 -7.08
N ILE A 70 0.21 -1.68 -7.77
CA ILE A 70 -1.07 -2.09 -8.34
C ILE A 70 -0.88 -3.29 -9.28
N ASN A 71 0.09 -3.21 -10.21
CA ASN A 71 0.36 -4.29 -11.16
C ASN A 71 0.85 -5.59 -10.50
N ALA A 72 1.45 -5.51 -9.31
CA ALA A 72 1.85 -6.69 -8.54
C ALA A 72 0.72 -7.25 -7.67
N VAL A 73 -0.09 -6.37 -7.07
CA VAL A 73 -1.11 -6.70 -6.07
C VAL A 73 -2.41 -7.23 -6.67
N PHE A 74 -2.95 -6.60 -7.71
CA PHE A 74 -4.25 -7.01 -8.28
C PHE A 74 -4.26 -8.42 -8.92
N PRO A 75 -3.17 -8.91 -9.55
CA PRO A 75 -3.09 -10.31 -9.94
C PRO A 75 -3.12 -11.30 -8.77
N VAL A 76 -2.68 -10.88 -7.57
CA VAL A 76 -2.76 -11.70 -6.35
C VAL A 76 -4.18 -11.70 -5.80
N ILE A 77 -4.84 -10.53 -5.79
CA ILE A 77 -6.23 -10.40 -5.34
C ILE A 77 -7.17 -11.25 -6.22
N THR A 78 -7.01 -11.19 -7.53
CA THR A 78 -7.77 -11.99 -8.51
C THR A 78 -7.37 -13.48 -8.55
N CYS A 79 -6.55 -13.96 -7.61
CA CYS A 79 -6.02 -15.33 -7.52
C CYS A 79 -5.27 -15.83 -8.77
N ARG A 80 -4.85 -14.93 -9.67
CA ARG A 80 -4.09 -15.29 -10.89
C ARG A 80 -2.61 -15.57 -10.59
N LYS A 81 -2.08 -15.02 -9.49
CA LYS A 81 -0.70 -15.20 -9.04
C LYS A 81 -0.67 -15.54 -7.55
N PRO A 82 0.31 -16.33 -7.07
CA PRO A 82 0.46 -16.64 -5.65
C PRO A 82 0.84 -15.40 -4.84
N ALA A 83 0.38 -15.29 -3.60
CA ALA A 83 0.61 -14.10 -2.76
C ALA A 83 2.08 -13.91 -2.37
N ASN A 84 2.92 -14.93 -2.55
CA ASN A 84 4.36 -14.79 -2.28
C ASN A 84 5.05 -13.80 -3.22
N THR A 85 4.47 -13.54 -4.41
CA THR A 85 5.04 -12.62 -5.40
C THR A 85 5.10 -11.17 -4.90
N ILE A 86 4.22 -10.76 -4.00
CA ILE A 86 4.20 -9.39 -3.45
C ILE A 86 5.09 -9.22 -2.21
N LEU A 87 5.48 -10.32 -1.57
CA LEU A 87 6.34 -10.35 -0.37
C LEU A 87 7.83 -10.29 -0.74
N VAL A 88 8.20 -10.81 -1.92
CA VAL A 88 9.58 -10.78 -2.39
C VAL A 88 9.91 -9.40 -2.99
N PRO A 89 11.01 -8.73 -2.57
CA PRO A 89 11.48 -7.52 -3.20
C PRO A 89 11.82 -7.78 -4.67
N ASN A 90 11.37 -6.91 -5.57
CA ASN A 90 11.68 -7.05 -6.98
C ASN A 90 13.20 -6.86 -7.20
N ARG A 91 13.92 -7.92 -7.57
CA ARG A 91 15.34 -7.89 -7.94
C ARG A 91 15.54 -7.26 -9.33
N GLN A 92 14.95 -6.10 -9.58
CA GLN A 92 15.24 -5.35 -10.80
C GLN A 92 16.47 -4.49 -10.57
N GLY A 93 17.49 -4.76 -11.39
CA GLY A 93 18.80 -4.11 -11.34
C GLY A 93 18.72 -2.59 -11.43
N LYS A 94 19.65 -1.95 -10.70
CA LYS A 94 19.98 -0.51 -10.66
C LYS A 94 18.92 0.42 -10.03
N ARG A 95 19.21 0.80 -8.77
CA ARG A 95 18.97 2.11 -8.11
C ARG A 95 17.68 2.85 -8.51
N LYS A 96 16.50 2.30 -8.17
CA LYS A 96 15.25 3.08 -8.08
C LYS A 96 14.81 3.23 -6.61
N PRO A 97 14.24 4.37 -6.19
CA PRO A 97 13.67 4.52 -4.87
C PRO A 97 12.54 3.50 -4.68
N GLY A 98 12.70 2.56 -3.74
CA GLY A 98 11.73 1.49 -3.47
C GLY A 98 12.18 0.07 -3.85
N ALA A 99 13.34 -0.13 -4.48
CA ALA A 99 13.85 -1.45 -4.88
C ALA A 99 14.10 -2.42 -3.70
N ASN A 100 14.31 -1.89 -2.50
CA ASN A 100 14.66 -2.69 -1.32
C ASN A 100 13.44 -3.16 -0.50
N HIS A 101 12.24 -2.69 -0.83
CA HIS A 101 11.03 -2.98 -0.05
C HIS A 101 10.04 -3.80 -0.89
N SER A 102 9.40 -4.79 -0.25
CA SER A 102 8.33 -5.57 -0.86
C SER A 102 7.16 -4.68 -1.28
N HIS A 103 6.37 -5.13 -2.26
CA HIS A 103 5.17 -4.40 -2.71
C HIS A 103 4.19 -4.20 -1.55
N TYR A 104 4.11 -5.18 -0.64
CA TYR A 104 3.34 -5.10 0.60
C TYR A 104 3.81 -3.96 1.54
N LYS A 105 5.11 -3.86 1.83
CA LYS A 105 5.66 -2.78 2.68
C LYS A 105 5.51 -1.41 2.03
N ARG A 106 5.62 -1.33 0.69
CA ARG A 106 5.36 -0.09 -0.07
C ARG A 106 3.91 0.34 0.05
N LEU A 107 2.96 -0.58 -0.03
CA LEU A 107 1.52 -0.30 0.12
C LEU A 107 1.21 0.28 1.51
N LEU A 108 1.79 -0.30 2.57
CA LEU A 108 1.69 0.23 3.93
C LEU A 108 2.29 1.65 4.04
N GLY A 109 3.46 1.88 3.44
CA GLY A 109 4.09 3.20 3.41
C GLY A 109 3.23 4.25 2.71
N VAL A 110 2.56 3.87 1.61
CA VAL A 110 1.60 4.72 0.89
C VAL A 110 0.41 5.07 1.78
N ALA A 111 -0.16 4.10 2.50
CA ALA A 111 -1.28 4.35 3.43
C ALA A 111 -0.89 5.36 4.52
N ARG A 112 0.28 5.18 5.14
CA ARG A 112 0.81 6.09 6.17
C ARG A 112 1.01 7.50 5.63
N LEU A 113 1.59 7.62 4.44
CA LEU A 113 1.84 8.92 3.81
C LEU A 113 0.53 9.64 3.47
N LEU A 114 -0.44 8.94 2.88
CA LEU A 114 -1.76 9.49 2.55
C LEU A 114 -2.48 10.01 3.80
N SER A 115 -2.40 9.29 4.91
CA SER A 115 -2.94 9.72 6.22
C SER A 115 -2.29 11.01 6.73
N GLN A 116 -0.96 11.14 6.60
CA GLN A 116 -0.21 12.31 7.06
C GLN A 116 -0.45 13.56 6.20
N MET A 117 -0.76 13.40 4.91
CA MET A 117 -0.95 14.50 3.96
C MET A 117 -2.17 15.38 4.24
N ALA A 118 -3.19 14.88 4.95
CA ALA A 118 -4.40 15.65 5.25
C ALA A 118 -4.10 16.91 6.08
N GLU A 119 -3.16 16.83 7.02
CA GLU A 119 -2.83 17.94 7.92
C GLU A 119 -2.13 19.12 7.22
N PRO A 120 -1.04 18.96 6.44
CA PRO A 120 -0.42 20.07 5.73
C PRO A 120 -1.34 20.67 4.68
N VAL A 121 -2.21 19.88 4.05
CA VAL A 121 -3.23 20.38 3.11
C VAL A 121 -4.21 21.32 3.83
N MET A 122 -4.73 20.91 4.99
CA MET A 122 -5.66 21.72 5.78
C MET A 122 -5.02 22.98 6.35
N LYS A 123 -3.81 22.87 6.91
CA LYS A 123 -3.07 24.04 7.40
C LYS A 123 -2.78 25.03 6.28
N GLY A 124 -2.43 24.53 5.09
CA GLY A 124 -2.28 25.36 3.89
C GLY A 124 -3.57 26.08 3.49
N ALA A 125 -4.70 25.35 3.48
CA ALA A 125 -6.00 25.91 3.13
C ALA A 125 -6.42 27.03 4.12
N VAL A 126 -6.30 26.81 5.43
CA VAL A 126 -6.62 27.83 6.45
C VAL A 126 -5.82 29.11 6.24
N GLN A 127 -4.51 28.99 5.97
CA GLN A 127 -3.66 30.15 5.73
C GLN A 127 -4.08 30.90 4.46
N ILE A 128 -4.36 30.21 3.37
CA ILE A 128 -4.84 30.84 2.13
C ILE A 128 -6.21 31.50 2.34
N SER A 129 -7.12 30.87 3.07
CA SER A 129 -8.43 31.45 3.39
C SER A 129 -8.30 32.77 4.15
N PHE A 130 -7.33 32.90 5.04
CA PHE A 130 -7.05 34.17 5.71
C PHE A 130 -6.56 35.25 4.73
N LEU A 131 -5.71 34.90 3.76
CA LEU A 131 -5.31 35.84 2.70
C LEU A 131 -6.51 36.25 1.84
N LEU A 132 -7.36 35.30 1.48
CA LEU A 132 -8.56 35.55 0.68
C LEU A 132 -9.56 36.45 1.43
N ALA A 133 -9.76 36.24 2.73
CA ALA A 133 -10.62 37.08 3.56
C ALA A 133 -10.14 38.55 3.61
N ARG A 134 -8.84 38.77 3.43
CA ARG A 134 -8.24 40.11 3.30
C ARG A 134 -8.25 40.65 1.86
N SER A 135 -8.90 39.94 0.94
CA SER A 135 -8.96 40.24 -0.50
C SER A 135 -7.59 40.33 -1.18
N PHE A 136 -6.57 39.65 -0.64
CA PHE A 136 -5.24 39.62 -1.24
C PHE A 136 -5.12 38.49 -2.26
N PHE A 137 -4.59 38.82 -3.44
CA PHE A 137 -4.29 37.87 -4.51
C PHE A 137 -5.47 36.91 -4.79
N VAL A 138 -6.69 37.43 -4.93
CA VAL A 138 -7.94 36.65 -4.99
C VAL A 138 -7.87 35.50 -6.01
N GLU A 139 -7.35 35.75 -7.21
CA GLU A 139 -7.16 34.73 -8.25
C GLU A 139 -6.23 33.59 -7.81
N LEU A 140 -5.09 33.93 -7.18
CA LEU A 140 -4.16 32.94 -6.66
C LEU A 140 -4.78 32.14 -5.52
N CYS A 141 -5.41 32.84 -4.56
CA CYS A 141 -6.02 32.22 -3.40
C CYS A 141 -7.13 31.25 -3.78
N THR A 142 -8.02 31.64 -4.71
CA THR A 142 -9.09 30.77 -5.23
C THR A 142 -8.51 29.56 -5.98
N ALA A 143 -7.51 29.77 -6.84
CA ALA A 143 -6.84 28.67 -7.55
C ALA A 143 -6.17 27.68 -6.59
N VAL A 144 -5.48 28.17 -5.55
CA VAL A 144 -4.83 27.34 -4.55
C VAL A 144 -5.86 26.60 -3.68
N LEU A 145 -6.92 27.25 -3.23
CA LEU A 145 -7.97 26.58 -2.45
C LEU A 145 -8.66 25.48 -3.25
N ALA A 146 -8.99 25.75 -4.52
CA ALA A 146 -9.57 24.74 -5.40
C ALA A 146 -8.64 23.53 -5.59
N LEU A 147 -7.34 23.78 -5.77
CA LEU A 147 -6.32 22.73 -5.86
C LEU A 147 -6.20 21.92 -4.56
N LEU A 148 -6.11 22.59 -3.40
CA LEU A 148 -6.00 21.92 -2.09
C LEU A 148 -7.26 21.11 -1.76
N ALA A 149 -8.44 21.60 -2.14
CA ALA A 149 -9.70 20.88 -1.97
C ALA A 149 -9.72 19.58 -2.79
N ARG A 150 -9.33 19.64 -4.08
CA ARG A 150 -9.23 18.44 -4.92
C ARG A 150 -8.18 17.46 -4.40
N LEU A 151 -7.01 17.95 -3.98
CA LEU A 151 -5.97 17.12 -3.37
C LEU A 151 -6.47 16.42 -2.09
N ARG A 152 -7.17 17.15 -1.21
CA ARG A 152 -7.73 16.58 0.03
C ARG A 152 -8.66 15.41 -0.27
N VAL A 153 -9.67 15.62 -1.11
CA VAL A 153 -10.64 14.57 -1.48
C VAL A 153 -9.92 13.37 -2.08
N LEU A 154 -9.00 13.61 -3.01
CA LEU A 154 -8.27 12.55 -3.68
C LEU A 154 -7.39 11.74 -2.73
N THR A 155 -6.64 12.41 -1.84
CA THR A 155 -5.80 11.71 -0.85
C THR A 155 -6.61 10.88 0.14
N GLN A 156 -7.77 11.39 0.57
CA GLN A 156 -8.66 10.68 1.49
C GLN A 156 -9.34 9.48 0.83
N GLN A 157 -9.81 9.63 -0.41
CA GLN A 157 -10.38 8.53 -1.18
C GLN A 157 -9.33 7.44 -1.45
N MET A 158 -8.13 7.83 -1.89
CA MET A 158 -7.03 6.88 -2.12
C MET A 158 -6.61 6.17 -0.84
N LEU A 159 -6.67 6.82 0.33
CA LEU A 159 -6.35 6.18 1.61
C LEU A 159 -7.31 5.02 1.89
N LEU A 160 -8.62 5.24 1.73
CA LEU A 160 -9.63 4.19 1.95
C LEU A 160 -9.45 3.03 0.97
N ASP A 161 -9.23 3.34 -0.31
CA ASP A 161 -9.00 2.32 -1.35
C ASP A 161 -7.75 1.48 -1.02
N VAL A 162 -6.64 2.14 -0.64
CA VAL A 162 -5.39 1.46 -0.28
C VAL A 162 -5.54 0.61 0.97
N VAL A 163 -6.27 1.07 2.00
CA VAL A 163 -6.52 0.29 3.23
C VAL A 163 -7.37 -0.95 2.95
N SER A 164 -8.41 -0.81 2.12
CA SER A 164 -9.22 -1.96 1.69
C SER A 164 -8.37 -3.00 0.96
N ILE A 165 -7.59 -2.57 -0.03
CA ILE A 165 -6.69 -3.44 -0.80
C ILE A 165 -5.65 -4.09 0.11
N TYR A 166 -5.06 -3.33 1.04
CA TYR A 166 -4.07 -3.84 1.97
C TYR A 166 -4.66 -4.97 2.82
N ASN A 167 -5.82 -4.76 3.43
CA ASN A 167 -6.46 -5.78 4.27
C ASN A 167 -6.80 -7.05 3.46
N LYS A 168 -7.32 -6.92 2.23
CA LYS A 168 -7.55 -8.07 1.34
C LYS A 168 -6.26 -8.83 1.06
N VAL A 169 -5.18 -8.11 0.79
CA VAL A 169 -3.85 -8.70 0.56
C VAL A 169 -3.34 -9.42 1.81
N THR A 170 -3.47 -8.79 2.99
CA THR A 170 -3.08 -9.38 4.27
C THR A 170 -3.84 -10.69 4.52
N ASP A 171 -5.14 -10.72 4.27
CA ASP A 171 -5.97 -11.93 4.42
C ASP A 171 -5.55 -13.05 3.45
N LEU A 172 -5.10 -12.71 2.24
CA LEU A 172 -4.59 -13.69 1.29
C LEU A 172 -3.20 -14.20 1.67
N THR A 173 -2.34 -13.35 2.24
CA THR A 173 -1.01 -13.76 2.72
C THR A 173 -1.06 -14.55 4.03
N ASP A 174 -2.06 -14.33 4.88
CA ASP A 174 -2.24 -15.06 6.15
C ASP A 174 -2.76 -16.49 5.91
N LYS A 175 -3.41 -16.76 4.77
CA LYS A 175 -3.89 -18.11 4.41
C LYS A 175 -2.73 -18.98 3.91
N LYS A 176 -2.72 -20.27 4.31
CA LYS A 176 -1.78 -21.27 3.76
C LYS A 176 -1.95 -21.35 2.25
N GLN A 177 -0.84 -21.26 1.50
CA GLN A 177 -0.87 -21.37 0.04
C GLN A 177 -0.02 -22.55 -0.43
N ALA A 178 -0.62 -23.45 -1.20
CA ALA A 178 0.10 -24.46 -1.98
C ALA A 178 0.27 -23.97 -3.41
N VAL A 179 1.49 -23.63 -3.80
CA VAL A 179 1.80 -23.19 -5.17
C VAL A 179 2.21 -24.40 -5.99
N LYS A 180 1.45 -24.71 -7.04
CA LYS A 180 1.80 -25.75 -8.00
C LYS A 180 2.86 -25.22 -8.96
N ILE A 181 4.07 -25.76 -8.87
CA ILE A 181 5.19 -25.47 -9.74
C ILE A 181 5.28 -26.62 -10.75
N SER A 182 5.10 -26.32 -12.03
CA SER A 182 5.36 -27.28 -13.11
C SER A 182 6.63 -26.90 -13.84
N ILE A 183 7.67 -27.73 -13.75
CA ILE A 183 8.89 -27.60 -14.56
C ILE A 183 9.01 -28.88 -15.38
N ASP A 184 9.06 -28.76 -16.71
CA ASP A 184 9.30 -29.83 -17.67
C ASP A 184 8.71 -31.20 -17.26
N LYS A 185 7.38 -31.23 -17.13
CA LYS A 185 6.54 -32.41 -16.82
C LYS A 185 6.51 -32.89 -15.35
N VAL A 186 7.34 -32.34 -14.46
CA VAL A 186 7.27 -32.63 -13.01
C VAL A 186 6.42 -31.57 -12.31
N GLN A 187 5.41 -32.01 -11.57
CA GLN A 187 4.55 -31.15 -10.75
C GLN A 187 5.02 -31.22 -9.30
N ALA A 188 5.56 -30.12 -8.78
CA ALA A 188 5.93 -29.97 -7.38
C ALA A 188 4.98 -28.98 -6.70
N PHE A 189 4.47 -29.33 -5.52
CA PHE A 189 3.67 -28.42 -4.71
C PHE A 189 4.58 -27.78 -3.66
N ARG A 190 4.71 -26.46 -3.71
CA ARG A 190 5.42 -25.69 -2.68
C ARG A 190 4.41 -25.10 -1.72
N GLU A 191 4.33 -25.66 -0.52
CA GLU A 191 3.56 -25.08 0.58
C GLU A 191 4.31 -23.89 1.16
N TYR A 192 3.66 -22.74 1.21
CA TYR A 192 4.16 -21.55 1.86
C TYR A 192 3.39 -21.32 3.15
N TYR A 193 4.13 -21.33 4.26
CA TYR A 193 3.66 -20.94 5.56
C TYR A 193 4.00 -19.46 5.78
N PRO A 194 3.05 -18.60 6.18
CA PRO A 194 3.37 -17.25 6.61
C PRO A 194 4.42 -17.33 7.72
N SER A 195 5.48 -16.52 7.63
CA SER A 195 6.50 -16.49 8.68
C SER A 195 5.85 -16.11 10.01
N SER A 196 6.00 -16.94 11.03
CA SER A 196 5.41 -16.75 12.37
C SER A 196 5.89 -15.49 13.10
N ASN A 197 6.90 -14.79 12.56
CA ASN A 197 7.55 -13.65 13.21
C ASN A 197 7.08 -12.27 12.72
N ASP A 198 6.39 -12.17 11.58
CA ASP A 198 5.86 -10.87 11.14
C ASP A 198 4.42 -10.71 11.66
N PRO A 199 4.16 -9.80 12.62
CA PRO A 199 2.80 -9.59 13.11
C PRO A 199 1.94 -9.10 11.96
N SER A 200 0.87 -9.83 11.63
CA SER A 200 -0.09 -9.37 10.63
C SER A 200 -0.76 -8.09 11.15
N THR A 201 -0.48 -7.01 10.44
CA THR A 201 -1.03 -5.69 10.72
C THR A 201 -2.34 -5.56 9.97
N ILE A 202 -3.42 -5.25 10.69
CA ILE A 202 -4.69 -4.85 10.11
C ILE A 202 -4.75 -3.33 10.13
N LEU A 203 -5.15 -2.74 9.01
CA LEU A 203 -5.34 -1.30 8.89
C LEU A 203 -6.81 -0.95 9.07
N GLU A 204 -7.07 0.08 9.86
CA GLU A 204 -8.40 0.65 10.03
C GLU A 204 -8.34 2.17 9.80
N CYS A 205 -9.34 2.71 9.12
CA CYS A 205 -9.50 4.16 8.96
C CYS A 205 -10.72 4.64 9.75
N VAL A 206 -10.49 5.55 10.69
CA VAL A 206 -11.55 6.17 11.48
C VAL A 206 -11.69 7.62 11.07
N TRP A 207 -12.91 8.08 10.80
CA TRP A 207 -13.17 9.50 10.57
C TRP A 207 -13.13 10.25 11.90
N VAL A 208 -12.13 11.12 12.07
CA VAL A 208 -11.94 11.92 13.28
C VAL A 208 -12.01 13.39 12.89
N LYS A 209 -13.06 14.07 13.37
CA LYS A 209 -13.37 15.48 13.09
C LYS A 209 -13.56 15.75 11.59
N ASP A 210 -12.47 16.02 10.91
CA ASP A 210 -12.42 16.45 9.51
C ASP A 210 -11.47 15.58 8.67
N LYS A 211 -10.92 14.48 9.19
CA LYS A 211 -10.01 13.62 8.40
C LYS A 211 -10.12 12.16 8.78
N PHE A 212 -9.78 11.29 7.82
CA PHE A 212 -9.50 9.90 8.11
C PHE A 212 -8.14 9.77 8.80
N VAL A 213 -8.12 9.09 9.94
CA VAL A 213 -6.91 8.72 10.67
C VAL A 213 -6.69 7.21 10.49
N LEU A 214 -5.47 6.86 10.08
CA LEU A 214 -5.04 5.47 9.95
C LEU A 214 -4.65 4.93 11.33
N HIS A 215 -5.27 3.81 11.71
CA HIS A 215 -4.93 3.01 12.89
C HIS A 215 -4.38 1.67 12.45
N GLU A 216 -3.27 1.26 13.06
CA GLU A 216 -2.62 -0.02 12.79
C GLU A 216 -2.83 -0.92 14.00
N LYS A 217 -3.57 -2.02 13.82
CA LYS A 217 -3.77 -3.05 14.83
C LYS A 217 -2.89 -4.23 14.49
N THR A 218 -1.97 -4.60 15.36
CA THR A 218 -1.24 -5.86 15.24
C THR A 218 -2.15 -6.99 15.75
N LYS A 219 -2.31 -8.06 14.97
CA LYS A 219 -2.83 -9.31 15.53
C LYS A 219 -1.78 -9.83 16.52
N ALA A 220 -1.94 -9.50 17.80
CA ALA A 220 -1.22 -10.19 18.85
C ALA A 220 -1.51 -11.69 18.69
N SER A 221 -0.47 -12.52 18.71
CA SER A 221 -0.58 -13.98 18.74
C SER A 221 -1.68 -14.37 19.72
N SER A 222 -2.84 -14.70 19.18
CA SER A 222 -4.00 -15.11 19.96
C SER A 222 -3.87 -16.61 20.19
N GLN A 223 -2.86 -16.99 20.98
CA GLN A 223 -2.81 -18.29 21.62
C GLN A 223 -3.16 -18.10 23.09
N LYS A 224 -4.45 -18.01 23.35
CA LYS A 224 -5.06 -18.50 24.60
C LYS A 224 -6.48 -18.95 24.31
N THR A 225 -6.64 -20.21 23.88
CA THR A 225 -7.69 -21.09 24.42
C THR A 225 -7.37 -22.57 24.14
N GLN A 226 -7.07 -23.29 25.23
CA GLN A 226 -7.41 -24.69 25.58
C GLN A 226 -6.91 -25.80 24.63
N ALA A 227 -6.02 -26.72 25.03
CA ALA A 227 -6.15 -27.68 26.13
C ALA A 227 -7.47 -28.47 26.07
N GLU A 228 -7.68 -29.22 24.99
CA GLU A 228 -8.26 -30.58 24.97
C GLU A 228 -8.41 -31.02 23.50
N ASP A 229 -7.43 -31.78 23.01
CA ASP A 229 -7.70 -32.95 22.17
C ASP A 229 -6.44 -33.82 22.16
N LEU A 230 -6.16 -34.37 23.34
CA LEU A 230 -5.38 -35.60 23.47
C LEU A 230 -6.30 -36.75 23.06
N LYS A 231 -6.53 -36.91 21.75
CA LYS A 231 -7.06 -38.15 21.18
C LYS A 231 -6.15 -38.59 20.04
N SER A 232 -5.40 -39.63 20.36
CA SER A 232 -4.66 -40.49 19.43
C SER A 232 -5.41 -40.68 18.10
N CYS A 233 -4.79 -40.22 17.02
CA CYS A 233 -4.98 -40.77 15.69
C CYS A 233 -3.60 -41.09 15.13
N THR A 234 -3.27 -42.37 15.18
CA THR A 234 -2.29 -43.01 14.30
C THR A 234 -2.58 -42.67 12.85
N PRO A 235 -1.58 -42.27 12.05
CA PRO A 235 -1.63 -42.49 10.62
C PRO A 235 -0.85 -43.77 10.30
N ASP A 236 -1.61 -44.83 9.97
CA ASP A 236 -1.12 -45.85 9.04
C ASP A 236 -0.76 -45.14 7.73
N SER A 237 0.53 -44.89 7.51
CA SER A 237 1.07 -44.63 6.19
C SER A 237 2.57 -44.83 6.20
N SER A 238 2.98 -45.90 5.52
CA SER A 238 4.35 -46.34 5.27
C SER A 238 5.14 -45.31 4.45
N ILE A 239 5.61 -44.24 5.09
CA ILE A 239 6.53 -43.29 4.47
C ILE A 239 7.86 -43.40 5.22
N GLN A 240 8.77 -44.19 4.65
CA GLN A 240 10.17 -44.21 5.07
C GLN A 240 10.84 -42.95 4.52
N TYR A 241 11.37 -42.12 5.41
CA TYR A 241 12.28 -41.04 5.03
C TYR A 241 13.67 -41.64 4.91
N GLU A 242 14.19 -41.69 3.70
CA GLU A 242 15.60 -42.02 3.46
C GLU A 242 16.39 -40.72 3.51
N THR A 243 17.08 -40.49 4.62
CA THR A 243 18.01 -39.38 4.78
C THR A 243 19.23 -39.66 3.91
N LEU A 244 19.36 -38.95 2.78
CA LEU A 244 20.58 -38.99 1.98
C LEU A 244 21.74 -38.47 2.84
N GLY A 245 22.69 -39.36 3.13
CA GLY A 245 23.91 -39.05 3.87
C GLY A 245 24.70 -37.95 3.17
N LEU A 246 25.19 -37.01 3.98
CA LEU A 246 26.20 -36.03 3.58
C LEU A 246 27.40 -36.78 2.99
N VAL A 247 27.61 -36.64 1.69
CA VAL A 247 28.88 -37.02 1.06
C VAL A 247 29.90 -35.99 1.55
N SER A 248 30.71 -36.40 2.51
CA SER A 248 31.97 -35.74 2.85
C SER A 248 32.94 -35.96 1.69
N GLU A 249 33.29 -34.87 1.00
CA GLU A 249 34.53 -34.81 0.22
C GLU A 249 35.69 -34.88 1.22
N ASP A 250 36.27 -36.06 1.39
CA ASP A 250 37.66 -36.23 1.84
C ASP A 250 38.16 -37.62 1.40
N ASP A 251 39.31 -37.59 0.71
CA ASP A 251 40.29 -38.64 0.44
C ASP A 251 40.16 -39.60 -0.79
N ILE A 252 41.10 -39.31 -1.72
CA ILE A 252 41.80 -40.10 -2.78
C ILE A 252 41.28 -39.97 -4.22
#